data_AF-A0A970IP28-F1
#
_entry.id   AF-A0A970IP28-F1
#
_cell.length_a   1.000
_cell.length_b   1.000
_cell.length_c   1.000
_cell.angle_alpha   90.00
_cell.angle_beta   90.00
_cell.angle_gamma   90.00
#
_symmetry.space_group_name_H-M   'P 1'
#
loop_
_entity.id
_entity.type
_entity.pdbx_description
1 polymer ?
#
loop_
_entity_poly.entity_id
_entity_poly.type
_entity_poly.pdbx_seq_one_letter_code
_entity_poly.pdbx_strand_id
1 'polypeptide(L)'
;MTAWSKQPEPKTPRSPVPPGKHLLRIAAFVLLVAAIGISYLWYSLHRYERIAAAEVTMLAESLEAVMHPEHIARLSGSSDDLDNPDYEITKASLIRMVQTTNPIHFAYLLSERDGQLIILMDSELPDSPDYSPPGQLYSEASEVYRLPFRTGQTTLTPPTRDRWGEWISALVPVRDPVN
;
A
#
# COMPACT_ATOMS: atom_id res chain seq x y z
N MET A 1 35.75 -67.34 -54.12
CA MET A 1 35.23 -66.61 -52.95
C MET A 1 36.06 -65.36 -52.74
N THR A 2 35.61 -64.20 -53.22
CA THR A 2 36.06 -62.91 -52.67
C THR A 2 35.01 -61.86 -53.03
N ALA A 3 34.15 -61.56 -52.05
CA ALA A 3 33.18 -60.48 -52.13
C ALA A 3 33.93 -59.14 -52.10
N TRP A 4 33.78 -58.33 -53.15
CA TRP A 4 34.23 -56.94 -53.14
C TRP A 4 33.11 -56.08 -52.55
N SER A 5 33.37 -55.51 -51.38
CA SER A 5 32.49 -54.56 -50.72
C SER A 5 32.43 -53.26 -51.50
N LYS A 6 31.23 -52.76 -51.80
CA LYS A 6 31.02 -51.42 -52.32
C LYS A 6 31.51 -50.40 -51.28
N GLN A 7 32.47 -49.56 -51.66
CA GLN A 7 32.87 -48.40 -50.86
C GLN A 7 31.69 -47.43 -50.67
N PRO A 8 31.48 -46.88 -49.48
CA PRO A 8 30.42 -45.91 -49.24
C PRO A 8 30.73 -44.59 -49.95
N GLU A 9 29.72 -44.00 -50.58
CA GLU A 9 29.83 -42.71 -51.27
C GLU A 9 30.31 -41.58 -50.34
N PRO A 10 31.10 -40.62 -50.85
CA PRO A 10 31.56 -39.49 -50.07
C PRO A 10 30.39 -38.60 -49.65
N LYS A 11 30.19 -38.44 -48.35
CA LYS A 11 29.20 -37.51 -47.79
C LYS A 11 29.56 -36.08 -48.19
N THR A 12 28.69 -35.42 -48.94
CA THR A 12 28.80 -33.99 -49.27
C THR A 12 28.98 -33.15 -48.00
N PRO A 13 29.92 -32.18 -47.97
CA PRO A 13 30.14 -31.34 -46.79
C PRO A 13 28.90 -30.50 -46.49
N ARG A 14 28.42 -30.56 -45.25
CA ARG A 14 27.33 -29.69 -44.78
C ARG A 14 27.79 -28.23 -44.93
N SER A 15 27.05 -27.44 -45.69
CA SER A 15 27.28 -25.99 -45.82
C SER A 15 27.36 -25.33 -44.44
N PRO A 16 28.36 -24.47 -44.16
CA PRO A 16 28.49 -23.82 -42.86
C PRO A 16 27.26 -22.95 -42.58
N VAL A 17 26.69 -23.08 -41.39
CA VAL A 17 25.57 -22.24 -40.95
C VAL A 17 26.07 -20.78 -40.92
N PRO A 18 25.38 -19.83 -41.60
CA PRO A 18 25.87 -18.46 -41.67
C PRO A 18 25.95 -17.84 -40.27
N PRO A 19 27.04 -17.12 -39.93
CA PRO A 19 27.36 -16.67 -38.58
C PRO A 19 26.29 -15.77 -37.91
N GLY A 20 25.39 -15.16 -38.69
CA GLY A 20 24.29 -14.34 -38.18
C GLY A 20 23.12 -15.13 -37.53
N LYS A 21 22.94 -16.42 -37.85
CA LYS A 21 21.81 -17.20 -37.31
C LYS A 21 21.96 -17.53 -35.82
N HIS A 22 23.19 -17.69 -35.34
CA HIS A 22 23.47 -17.93 -33.93
C HIS A 22 23.29 -16.65 -33.10
N LEU A 23 23.75 -15.51 -33.60
CA LEU A 23 23.54 -14.20 -32.98
C LEU A 23 22.04 -13.85 -32.86
N LEU A 24 21.26 -14.11 -33.92
CA LEU A 24 19.81 -13.90 -33.89
C LEU A 24 19.10 -14.78 -32.86
N ARG A 25 19.52 -16.04 -32.71
CA ARG A 25 18.97 -16.96 -31.69
C ARG A 25 19.32 -16.51 -30.27
N ILE A 26 20.55 -16.06 -30.05
CA ILE A 26 20.98 -15.52 -28.75
C ILE A 26 20.18 -14.26 -28.42
N ALA A 27 20.05 -13.32 -29.38
CA ALA A 27 19.26 -12.11 -29.20
C ALA A 27 17.78 -12.43 -28.90
N ALA A 28 17.17 -13.37 -29.63
CA ALA A 28 15.81 -13.81 -29.38
C ALA A 28 15.64 -14.45 -27.99
N PHE A 29 16.61 -15.25 -27.54
CA PHE A 29 16.62 -15.83 -26.21
C PHE A 29 16.75 -14.77 -25.10
N VAL A 30 17.64 -13.79 -25.28
CA VAL A 30 17.80 -12.67 -24.33
C VAL A 30 16.51 -11.84 -24.24
N LEU A 31 15.89 -11.53 -25.38
CA LEU A 31 14.61 -10.81 -25.42
C LEU A 31 13.48 -11.61 -24.75
N LEU A 32 13.45 -12.93 -24.92
CA LEU A 32 12.48 -13.79 -24.25
C LEU A 32 12.66 -13.76 -22.72
N VAL A 33 13.90 -13.90 -22.24
CA VAL A 33 14.20 -13.83 -20.81
C VAL A 33 13.85 -12.45 -20.24
N ALA A 34 14.18 -11.37 -20.96
CA ALA A 34 13.81 -10.01 -20.57
C ALA A 34 12.29 -9.83 -20.52
N ALA A 35 11.54 -10.33 -21.51
CA ALA A 35 10.09 -10.24 -21.53
C ALA A 35 9.45 -11.00 -20.37
N ILE A 36 9.95 -12.20 -20.06
CA ILE A 36 9.50 -12.98 -18.89
C ILE A 36 9.81 -12.19 -17.60
N GLY A 37 11.02 -11.65 -17.47
CA GLY A 37 11.42 -10.83 -16.32
C GLY A 37 10.51 -9.61 -16.12
N ILE A 38 10.25 -8.85 -17.19
CA ILE A 38 9.35 -7.69 -17.16
C ILE A 38 7.93 -8.12 -16.76
N SER A 39 7.41 -9.20 -17.35
CA SER A 39 6.07 -9.70 -17.02
C SER A 39 5.96 -10.15 -15.56
N TYR A 40 7.02 -10.77 -15.02
CA TYR A 40 7.09 -11.19 -13.63
C TYR A 40 7.17 -9.98 -12.69
N LEU A 41 8.01 -8.98 -13.00
CA LEU A 41 8.08 -7.74 -12.23
C LEU A 41 6.74 -7.01 -12.20
N TRP A 42 6.08 -6.90 -13.35
CA TRP A 42 4.75 -6.30 -13.45
C TRP A 42 3.72 -7.05 -12.61
N TYR A 43 3.66 -8.38 -12.72
CA TYR A 43 2.79 -9.22 -11.90
C TYR A 43 3.09 -9.11 -10.40
N SER A 44 4.38 -9.10 -10.05
CA SER A 44 4.86 -8.97 -8.69
C SER A 44 4.40 -7.66 -8.07
N LEU A 45 4.60 -6.52 -8.75
CA LEU A 45 4.16 -5.20 -8.29
C LEU A 45 2.66 -5.15 -8.01
N HIS A 46 1.82 -5.62 -8.95
CA HIS A 46 0.36 -5.66 -8.76
C HIS A 46 -0.06 -6.60 -7.63
N ARG A 47 0.68 -7.69 -7.39
CA ARG A 47 0.44 -8.60 -6.27
C ARG A 47 0.83 -7.99 -4.93
N TYR A 48 1.95 -7.27 -4.87
CA TYR A 48 2.42 -6.61 -3.66
C TYR A 48 1.43 -5.56 -3.16
N GLU A 49 0.88 -4.73 -4.05
CA GLU A 49 -0.14 -3.73 -3.69
C GLU A 49 -1.37 -4.39 -3.04
N ARG A 50 -1.85 -5.50 -3.61
CA ARG A 50 -3.02 -6.22 -3.08
C ARG A 50 -2.76 -6.87 -1.72
N ILE A 51 -1.57 -7.42 -1.51
CA ILE A 51 -1.20 -8.05 -0.24
C ILE A 51 -1.02 -6.99 0.84
N ALA A 52 -0.25 -5.93 0.55
CA ALA A 52 -0.04 -4.81 1.47
C ALA A 52 -1.37 -4.15 1.86
N ALA A 53 -2.28 -3.94 0.90
CA ALA A 53 -3.61 -3.42 1.16
C ALA A 53 -4.40 -4.30 2.15
N ALA A 54 -4.38 -5.62 1.97
CA ALA A 54 -5.09 -6.55 2.85
C ALA A 54 -4.47 -6.58 4.26
N GLU A 55 -3.14 -6.56 4.36
CA GLU A 55 -2.42 -6.53 5.64
C GLU A 55 -2.70 -5.24 6.42
N VAL A 56 -2.61 -4.08 5.77
CA VAL A 56 -2.90 -2.78 6.41
C VAL A 56 -4.37 -2.71 6.83
N THR A 57 -5.29 -3.23 6.00
CA THR A 57 -6.72 -3.31 6.33
C THR A 57 -6.95 -4.16 7.59
N MET A 58 -6.42 -5.39 7.62
CA MET A 58 -6.57 -6.28 8.79
C MET A 58 -5.97 -5.67 10.06
N LEU A 59 -4.83 -5.00 9.93
CA LEU A 59 -4.17 -4.33 11.04
C LEU A 59 -5.03 -3.18 11.57
N ALA A 60 -5.52 -2.31 10.68
CA ALA A 60 -6.39 -1.20 11.03
C ALA A 60 -7.71 -1.67 11.68
N GLU A 61 -8.30 -2.76 11.18
CA GLU A 61 -9.50 -3.37 11.79
C GLU A 61 -9.23 -3.97 13.17
N SER A 62 -8.07 -4.62 13.34
CA SER A 62 -7.65 -5.14 14.65
C SER A 62 -7.44 -4.01 15.67
N LEU A 63 -6.98 -2.86 15.19
CA LEU A 63 -6.77 -1.66 16.01
C LEU A 63 -8.08 -1.00 16.40
N GLU A 64 -9.01 -0.85 15.44
CA GLU A 64 -10.35 -0.35 15.73
C GLU A 64 -11.02 -1.19 16.82
N ALA A 65 -10.90 -2.52 16.75
CA ALA A 65 -11.48 -3.44 17.73
C ALA A 65 -10.92 -3.30 19.17
N VAL A 66 -9.74 -2.69 19.34
CA VAL A 66 -9.14 -2.43 20.66
C VAL A 66 -9.23 -0.97 21.07
N MET A 67 -9.66 -0.08 20.19
CA MET A 67 -9.97 1.29 20.56
C MET A 67 -11.25 1.31 21.39
N HIS A 68 -11.34 2.28 22.31
CA HIS A 68 -12.53 2.56 23.09
C HIS A 68 -13.29 3.69 22.42
N PRO A 69 -14.41 3.41 21.71
CA PRO A 69 -15.16 4.46 21.01
C PRO A 69 -15.61 5.59 21.93
N GLU A 70 -15.82 5.30 23.22
CA GLU A 70 -16.24 6.27 24.23
C GLU A 70 -15.16 7.34 24.47
N HIS A 71 -13.88 7.00 24.31
CA HIS A 71 -12.78 7.96 24.42
C HIS A 71 -12.76 8.88 23.19
N ILE A 72 -13.00 8.32 22.01
CA ILE A 72 -13.04 9.08 20.74
C ILE A 72 -14.25 10.02 20.72
N ALA A 73 -15.40 9.55 21.20
CA ALA A 73 -16.64 10.34 21.25
C ALA A 73 -16.56 11.58 22.14
N ARG A 74 -15.66 11.58 23.14
CA ARG A 74 -15.43 12.73 24.03
C ARG A 74 -14.51 13.80 23.42
N LEU A 75 -13.84 13.51 22.30
CA LEU A 75 -12.94 14.46 21.66
C LEU A 75 -13.74 15.59 21.01
N SER A 76 -13.44 16.81 21.44
CA SER A 76 -14.04 18.04 20.94
C SER A 76 -13.56 18.39 19.54
N GLY A 77 -12.51 17.75 19.00
CA GLY A 77 -11.92 18.10 17.71
C GLY A 77 -11.45 19.55 17.68
N SER A 78 -10.81 19.99 18.77
CA SER A 78 -10.32 21.35 18.94
C SER A 78 -9.07 21.37 19.84
N SER A 79 -8.44 22.53 19.99
CA SER A 79 -7.28 22.70 20.89
C SER A 79 -7.57 22.32 22.35
N ASP A 80 -8.83 22.35 22.77
CA ASP A 80 -9.23 21.98 24.14
C ASP A 80 -8.95 20.49 24.43
N ASP A 81 -8.83 19.65 23.39
CA ASP A 81 -8.48 18.24 23.54
C ASP A 81 -7.03 18.04 24.03
N LEU A 82 -6.15 19.03 23.89
CA LEU A 82 -4.76 18.92 24.36
C LEU A 82 -4.66 18.80 25.89
N ASP A 83 -5.69 19.26 26.62
CA ASP A 83 -5.79 19.11 28.08
C ASP A 83 -6.59 17.85 28.48
N ASN A 84 -7.05 17.05 27.51
CA ASN A 84 -7.86 15.87 27.75
C ASN A 84 -6.98 14.62 27.96
N PRO A 85 -7.07 13.92 29.11
CA PRO A 85 -6.33 12.67 29.34
C PRO A 85 -6.61 11.58 28.29
N ASP A 86 -7.84 11.50 27.78
CA ASP A 86 -8.22 10.51 26.76
C ASP A 86 -7.53 10.79 25.42
N TYR A 87 -7.28 12.07 25.10
CA TYR A 87 -6.52 12.48 23.92
C TYR A 87 -5.08 11.99 24.02
N GLU A 88 -4.40 12.28 25.13
CA GLU A 88 -3.00 11.91 25.35
C GLU A 88 -2.78 10.40 25.30
N ILE A 89 -3.65 9.62 25.95
CA ILE A 89 -3.58 8.15 25.93
C ILE A 89 -3.75 7.60 24.51
N THR A 90 -4.71 8.15 23.76
CA THR A 90 -5.01 7.69 22.40
C THR A 90 -3.90 8.08 21.44
N LYS A 91 -3.39 9.33 21.51
CA LYS A 91 -2.27 9.82 20.69
C LYS A 91 -1.00 9.00 20.94
N ALA A 92 -0.66 8.73 22.20
CA ALA A 92 0.47 7.87 22.55
C ALA A 92 0.34 6.45 21.96
N SER A 93 -0.87 5.91 21.91
CA SER A 93 -1.16 4.60 21.31
C SER A 93 -0.93 4.62 19.79
N LEU A 94 -1.37 5.67 19.09
CA LEU A 94 -1.12 5.85 17.65
C LEU A 94 0.36 6.01 17.34
N ILE A 95 1.09 6.85 18.09
CA ILE A 95 2.54 7.03 17.95
C ILE A 95 3.26 5.69 18.08
N ARG A 96 2.97 4.94 19.15
CA ARG A 96 3.62 3.65 19.43
C ARG A 96 3.35 2.64 18.32
N MET A 97 2.13 2.60 17.81
CA MET A 97 1.74 1.70 16.74
C MET A 97 2.54 1.93 15.45
N VAL A 98 2.68 3.19 15.02
CA VAL A 98 3.49 3.54 13.84
C VAL A 98 4.96 3.15 14.07
N GLN A 99 5.49 3.42 15.26
CA GLN A 99 6.87 3.07 15.62
C GLN A 99 7.15 1.56 15.63
N THR A 100 6.16 0.72 15.97
CA THR A 100 6.35 -0.73 16.08
C THR A 100 5.95 -1.50 14.84
N THR A 101 5.26 -0.88 13.88
CA THR A 101 4.58 -1.60 12.80
C THR A 101 5.00 -1.10 11.43
N ASN A 102 6.07 -1.68 10.88
CA ASN A 102 6.44 -1.50 9.48
C ASN A 102 5.44 -2.28 8.59
N PRO A 103 4.81 -1.70 7.55
CA PRO A 103 5.13 -0.44 6.86
C PRO A 103 4.15 0.74 7.13
N ILE A 104 3.52 0.83 8.30
CA ILE A 104 2.67 2.00 8.61
C ILE A 104 3.57 3.21 8.82
N HIS A 105 3.32 4.27 8.06
CA HIS A 105 4.05 5.53 8.13
C HIS A 105 3.29 6.62 8.86
N PHE A 106 1.95 6.57 8.82
CA PHE A 106 1.10 7.60 9.40
C PHE A 106 -0.19 6.97 9.89
N ALA A 107 -0.69 7.43 11.04
CA ALA A 107 -1.98 7.01 11.56
C ALA A 107 -2.70 8.20 12.19
N TYR A 108 -4.03 8.23 12.02
CA TYR A 108 -4.82 9.40 12.36
C TYR A 108 -6.27 9.02 12.60
N LEU A 109 -6.96 9.85 13.38
CA LEU A 109 -8.40 9.78 13.58
C LEU A 109 -9.05 10.97 12.88
N LEU A 110 -10.07 10.67 12.07
CA LEU A 110 -10.89 11.68 11.40
C LEU A 110 -12.29 11.74 12.03
N SER A 111 -12.88 12.92 12.00
CA SER A 111 -14.30 13.13 12.26
C SER A 111 -14.93 13.89 11.10
N GLU A 112 -16.13 13.49 10.69
CA GLU A 112 -16.96 14.27 9.79
C GLU A 112 -17.90 15.16 10.60
N ARG A 113 -17.79 16.48 10.45
CA ARG A 113 -18.61 17.48 11.15
C ARG A 113 -19.05 18.54 10.17
N ASP A 114 -20.36 18.81 10.10
CA ASP A 114 -20.93 19.78 9.17
C ASP A 114 -20.47 19.58 7.70
N GLY A 115 -20.26 18.31 7.30
CA GLY A 115 -19.76 17.92 5.98
C GLY A 115 -18.26 18.12 5.74
N GLN A 116 -17.52 18.57 6.76
CA GLN A 116 -16.08 18.75 6.73
C GLN A 116 -15.38 17.59 7.44
N LEU A 117 -14.26 17.14 6.87
CA LEU A 117 -13.38 16.20 7.53
C LEU A 117 -12.36 16.97 8.36
N ILE A 118 -12.34 16.72 9.66
CA ILE A 118 -11.36 17.25 10.59
C ILE A 118 -10.49 16.14 11.13
N ILE A 119 -9.22 16.46 11.38
CA ILE A 119 -8.27 15.57 12.06
C ILE A 119 -8.47 15.76 13.55
N LEU A 120 -8.82 14.68 14.26
CA LEU A 120 -8.89 14.69 15.72
C LEU A 120 -7.49 14.57 16.31
N MET A 121 -6.67 13.68 15.77
CA MET A 121 -5.26 13.49 16.15
C MET A 121 -4.53 12.69 15.08
N ASP A 122 -3.21 12.79 15.08
CA ASP A 122 -2.31 11.94 14.31
C ASP A 122 -1.23 11.28 15.19
N SER A 123 -0.42 10.43 14.56
CA SER A 123 0.73 9.74 15.15
C SER A 123 2.01 10.57 15.19
N GLU A 124 1.99 11.83 14.75
CA GLU A 124 3.19 12.68 14.76
C GLU A 124 3.41 13.32 16.12
N LEU A 125 4.67 13.53 16.46
CA LEU A 125 5.03 14.29 17.65
C LEU A 125 4.68 15.78 17.44
N PRO A 126 4.28 16.53 18.50
CA PRO A 126 3.87 17.93 18.35
C PRO A 126 4.93 18.87 17.77
N ASP A 127 6.22 18.50 17.83
CA ASP A 127 7.35 19.23 17.25
C ASP A 127 7.68 18.81 15.80
N SER A 128 6.99 17.80 15.27
CA SER A 128 7.14 17.36 13.89
C SER A 128 6.59 18.41 12.92
N PRO A 129 7.27 18.69 11.79
CA PRO A 129 6.72 19.54 10.73
C PRO A 129 5.44 18.95 10.10
N ASP A 130 5.25 17.63 10.23
CA ASP A 130 4.10 16.91 9.69
C ASP A 130 2.94 16.80 10.69
N TYR A 131 3.09 17.38 11.89
CA TYR A 131 2.06 17.34 12.93
C TYR A 131 0.77 18.06 12.53
N SER A 132 -0.34 17.37 12.80
CA SER A 132 -1.70 17.85 12.63
C SER A 132 -2.37 18.11 13.98
N PRO A 133 -2.54 19.38 14.41
CA PRO A 133 -3.26 19.68 15.64
C PRO A 133 -4.72 19.22 15.60
N PRO A 134 -5.32 18.96 16.78
CA PRO A 134 -6.74 18.59 16.88
C PRO A 134 -7.64 19.69 16.30
N GLY A 135 -8.61 19.27 15.50
CA GLY A 135 -9.54 20.16 14.81
C GLY A 135 -9.05 20.69 13.47
N GLN A 136 -7.86 20.30 13.02
CA GLN A 136 -7.36 20.72 11.71
C GLN A 136 -8.27 20.23 10.58
N LEU A 137 -8.67 21.16 9.72
CA LEU A 137 -9.42 20.85 8.51
C LEU A 137 -8.56 20.05 7.51
N TYR A 138 -9.07 18.90 7.08
CA TYR A 138 -8.45 18.08 6.04
C TYR A 138 -9.08 18.39 4.67
N SER A 139 -8.78 19.57 4.14
CA SER A 139 -9.40 20.09 2.91
C SER A 139 -9.03 19.32 1.64
N GLU A 140 -7.89 18.62 1.65
CA GLU A 140 -7.36 17.85 0.53
C GLU A 140 -7.98 16.45 0.44
N ALA A 141 -8.74 16.04 1.46
CA ALA A 141 -9.36 14.73 1.51
C ALA A 141 -10.37 14.56 0.36
N SER A 142 -10.08 13.60 -0.51
CA SER A 142 -10.98 13.24 -1.62
C SER A 142 -12.23 12.50 -1.11
N GLU A 143 -13.23 12.36 -1.97
CA GLU A 143 -14.53 11.82 -1.58
C GLU A 143 -14.48 10.38 -1.01
N VAL A 144 -13.45 9.61 -1.36
CA VAL A 144 -13.21 8.27 -0.81
C VAL A 144 -13.11 8.26 0.72
N TYR A 145 -12.61 9.35 1.31
CA TYR A 145 -12.47 9.48 2.77
C TYR A 145 -13.81 9.59 3.50
N ARG A 146 -14.88 9.95 2.79
CA ARG A 146 -16.25 10.01 3.34
C ARG A 146 -16.99 8.68 3.25
N LEU A 147 -16.49 7.71 2.48
CA LEU A 147 -17.16 6.43 2.30
C LEU A 147 -17.34 5.66 3.62
N PRO A 148 -16.33 5.54 4.51
CA PRO A 148 -16.51 4.83 5.78
C PRO A 148 -17.62 5.41 6.65
N PHE A 149 -17.76 6.74 6.70
CA PHE A 149 -18.82 7.42 7.44
C PHE A 149 -20.22 7.12 6.88
N ARG A 150 -20.34 6.96 5.56
CA ARG A 150 -21.63 6.71 4.88
C ARG A 150 -22.02 5.24 4.83
N THR A 151 -21.05 4.35 4.59
CA THR A 151 -21.30 2.92 4.37
C THR A 151 -21.11 2.09 5.63
N GLY A 152 -20.36 2.61 6.61
CA GLY A 152 -19.91 1.86 7.77
C GLY A 152 -18.98 0.70 7.42
N GLN A 153 -18.33 0.74 6.24
CA GLN A 153 -17.41 -0.29 5.77
C GLN A 153 -15.98 0.24 5.65
N THR A 154 -15.01 -0.62 5.93
CA THR A 154 -13.59 -0.35 5.69
C THR A 154 -13.35 -0.02 4.22
N THR A 155 -12.61 1.07 3.96
CA THR A 155 -12.34 1.56 2.61
C THR A 155 -10.84 1.78 2.42
N LEU A 156 -10.28 1.23 1.35
CA LEU A 156 -8.92 1.56 0.92
C LEU A 156 -8.95 2.70 -0.08
N THR A 157 -8.11 3.71 0.11
CA THR A 157 -7.98 4.80 -0.85
C THR A 157 -7.12 4.37 -2.05
N PRO A 158 -7.34 4.93 -3.26
CA PRO A 158 -6.28 4.96 -4.25
C PRO A 158 -5.08 5.79 -3.73
N PRO A 159 -3.92 5.77 -4.40
CA PRO A 159 -2.86 6.75 -4.13
C PRO A 159 -3.42 8.16 -4.22
N THR A 160 -3.42 8.87 -3.09
CA THR A 160 -3.89 10.25 -2.97
C THR A 160 -2.78 11.14 -2.44
N ARG A 161 -2.63 12.32 -3.05
CA ARG A 161 -1.63 13.29 -2.65
C ARG A 161 -2.24 14.36 -1.75
N ASP A 162 -1.57 14.66 -0.64
CA ASP A 162 -1.89 15.75 0.26
C ASP A 162 -0.62 16.51 0.69
N ARG A 163 -0.73 17.32 1.76
CA ARG A 163 0.38 18.14 2.26
C ARG A 163 1.53 17.33 2.89
N TRP A 164 1.29 16.06 3.23
CA TRP A 164 2.28 15.16 3.84
C TRP A 164 2.90 14.19 2.84
N GLY A 165 2.37 14.10 1.62
CA GLY A 165 2.95 13.28 0.56
C GLY A 165 1.91 12.57 -0.29
N GLU A 166 2.24 11.36 -0.73
CA GLU A 166 1.34 10.50 -1.51
C GLU A 166 1.10 9.21 -0.72
N TRP A 167 -0.18 8.92 -0.45
CA TRP A 167 -0.59 7.92 0.52
C TRP A 167 -1.65 6.98 -0.05
N ILE A 168 -1.56 5.72 0.37
CA ILE A 168 -2.66 4.76 0.33
C ILE A 168 -3.09 4.56 1.79
N SER A 169 -4.33 4.89 2.11
CA SER A 169 -4.87 4.79 3.47
C SER A 169 -5.91 3.67 3.55
N ALA A 170 -5.84 2.86 4.61
CA ALA A 170 -6.95 2.01 5.02
C ALA A 170 -7.79 2.75 6.04
N LEU A 171 -9.03 3.05 5.68
CA LEU A 171 -9.95 3.83 6.49
C LEU A 171 -10.98 2.91 7.14
N VAL A 172 -10.86 2.70 8.44
CA VAL A 172 -11.75 1.85 9.22
C VAL A 172 -12.74 2.72 10.00
N PRO A 173 -14.05 2.49 9.89
CA PRO A 173 -15.04 3.28 10.60
C PRO A 173 -15.09 2.88 12.08
N VAL A 174 -14.90 3.84 12.98
CA VAL A 174 -15.18 3.69 14.40
C VAL A 174 -16.64 4.04 14.63
N ARG A 175 -17.43 3.10 15.18
CA ARG A 175 -18.86 3.32 15.43
C ARG A 175 -19.09 3.74 16.88
N ASP A 176 -19.97 4.71 17.07
CA ASP A 176 -20.47 5.05 18.39
C ASP A 176 -21.28 3.85 18.93
N PRO A 177 -20.95 3.28 20.09
CA PRO A 177 -21.68 2.14 20.66
C PRO A 177 -23.11 2.48 21.06
N VAL A 178 -23.46 3.77 21.13
CA VAL A 178 -24.78 4.26 21.54
C VAL A 178 -25.72 4.51 20.34
N ASN A 179 -25.25 4.35 19.09
CA ASN A 179 -26.03 4.61 17.88
C ASN A 179 -26.02 3.44 16.87
#